data_AF-A0A1X2IUX3-F1
#
_entry.id   AF-A0A1X2IUX3-F1
#
_cell.length_a   1.000
_cell.length_b   1.000
_cell.length_c   1.000
_cell.angle_alpha   90.00
_cell.angle_beta   90.00
_cell.angle_gamma   90.00
#
_symmetry.space_group_name_H-M   'P 1'
#
loop_
_entity.id
_entity.type
_entity.pdbx_description
1 polymer ?
#
loop_
_entity_poly.entity_id
_entity_poly.type
_entity_poly.pdbx_seq_one_letter_code
_entity_poly.pdbx_strand_id
1 'polypeptide(L)'
;MQKLKNNFDPTQEDHDSYFKKQLKDQNNKIEDLQRTQAVLQAQGHTQTQGSSLTLANMALGLLGDLMDECIYDVLSDVHKDVKQSYDICQICQTACRYHVQKPGCDIFGKSYNVNNLPSYECVNCQKMIASTRYAPHLEKCLGLAGRQSSRVANRRMVSSPSSSVDYSSDSNDDRKRKKLPSSVSLRVCM
;
A
#
# COMPACT_ATOMS: atom_id res chain seq x y z
N MET A 1 -48.85 -49.47 -67.09
CA MET A 1 -47.93 -49.49 -65.93
C MET A 1 -47.49 -48.04 -65.72
N GLN A 2 -47.62 -47.34 -64.59
CA GLN A 2 -47.89 -47.66 -63.19
C GLN A 2 -48.69 -46.50 -62.59
N LYS A 3 -49.74 -46.79 -61.82
CA LYS A 3 -50.37 -45.80 -60.94
C LYS A 3 -49.40 -45.52 -59.79
N LEU A 4 -48.87 -44.30 -59.69
CA LEU A 4 -48.14 -43.85 -58.50
C LEU A 4 -49.16 -43.73 -57.36
N LYS A 5 -49.08 -44.65 -56.40
CA LYS A 5 -49.83 -44.60 -55.15
C LYS A 5 -49.23 -43.48 -54.31
N ASN A 6 -49.94 -42.37 -54.15
CA ASN A 6 -49.66 -41.40 -53.09
C ASN A 6 -49.91 -42.13 -51.76
N ASN A 7 -48.86 -42.43 -51.02
CA ASN A 7 -48.97 -42.89 -49.65
C ASN A 7 -49.41 -41.67 -48.82
N PHE A 8 -50.70 -41.62 -48.51
CA PHE A 8 -51.24 -40.72 -47.50
C PHE A 8 -50.88 -41.32 -46.14
N ASP A 9 -49.89 -40.73 -45.47
CA ASP A 9 -49.51 -41.07 -44.10
C ASP A 9 -50.26 -40.12 -43.15
N PRO A 10 -51.33 -40.57 -42.49
CA PRO A 10 -52.16 -39.72 -41.63
C PRO A 10 -51.40 -39.13 -40.43
N THR A 11 -50.23 -39.68 -40.08
CA THR A 11 -49.42 -39.20 -38.95
C THR A 11 -48.67 -37.91 -39.24
N GLN A 12 -48.40 -37.61 -40.51
CA GLN A 12 -47.61 -36.44 -40.91
C GLN A 12 -48.45 -35.15 -41.00
N GLU A 13 -49.73 -35.27 -41.39
CA GLU A 13 -50.67 -34.13 -41.37
C GLU A 13 -51.01 -33.68 -39.95
N ASP A 14 -51.13 -34.64 -39.00
CA ASP A 14 -51.40 -34.34 -37.58
C ASP A 14 -50.24 -33.59 -36.93
N HIS A 15 -48.99 -33.95 -37.26
CA HIS A 15 -47.79 -33.29 -36.76
C HIS A 15 -47.64 -31.87 -37.33
N ASP A 16 -47.91 -31.69 -38.62
CA ASP A 16 -47.92 -30.37 -39.27
C ASP A 16 -49.04 -29.47 -38.72
N SER A 17 -50.21 -30.04 -38.44
CA SER A 17 -51.34 -29.35 -37.81
C SER A 17 -50.99 -28.90 -36.39
N TYR A 18 -50.33 -29.75 -35.61
CA TYR A 18 -49.84 -29.42 -34.27
C TYR A 18 -48.84 -28.25 -34.30
N PHE A 19 -47.84 -28.28 -35.19
CA PHE A 19 -46.88 -27.17 -35.29
C PHE A 19 -47.52 -25.87 -35.77
N LYS A 20 -48.44 -25.93 -36.73
CA LYS A 20 -49.20 -24.74 -37.17
C LYS A 20 -50.02 -24.14 -36.04
N LYS A 21 -50.64 -24.98 -35.21
CA LYS A 21 -51.36 -24.54 -34.02
C LYS A 21 -50.43 -23.89 -33.00
N GLN A 22 -49.28 -24.51 -32.72
CA GLN A 22 -48.27 -23.97 -31.80
C GLN A 22 -47.75 -22.61 -32.26
N LEU A 23 -47.43 -22.45 -33.55
CA LEU A 23 -46.99 -21.19 -34.15
C LEU A 23 -48.06 -20.10 -34.03
N LYS A 24 -49.33 -20.45 -34.28
CA LYS A 24 -50.45 -19.53 -34.13
C LYS A 24 -50.62 -19.07 -32.68
N ASP A 25 -50.50 -19.99 -31.72
CA ASP A 25 -50.62 -19.66 -30.29
C ASP A 25 -49.47 -18.76 -29.82
N GLN A 26 -48.24 -18.98 -30.31
CA GLN A 26 -47.11 -18.09 -30.03
C GLN A 26 -47.30 -16.69 -30.64
N ASN A 27 -47.76 -16.61 -31.89
CA ASN A 27 -48.02 -15.32 -32.53
C ASN A 27 -49.12 -14.52 -31.81
N ASN A 28 -50.22 -15.17 -31.42
CA ASN A 28 -51.27 -14.53 -30.62
C ASN A 28 -50.72 -14.01 -29.28
N LYS A 29 -49.86 -14.80 -28.63
CA LYS A 29 -49.22 -14.39 -27.36
C LYS A 29 -48.30 -13.18 -27.54
N ILE A 30 -47.57 -13.11 -28.66
CA ILE A 30 -46.73 -11.95 -28.99
C ILE A 30 -47.61 -10.71 -29.21
N GLU A 31 -48.72 -10.83 -29.93
CA GLU A 31 -49.65 -9.72 -30.16
C GLU A 31 -50.30 -9.22 -28.86
N ASP A 32 -50.66 -10.12 -27.93
CA ASP A 32 -51.20 -9.76 -26.62
C ASP A 32 -50.17 -9.05 -25.75
N LEU A 33 -48.91 -9.49 -25.78
CA LEU A 33 -47.80 -8.84 -25.08
C LEU A 33 -47.51 -7.45 -25.65
N GLN A 34 -47.53 -7.30 -26.98
CA GLN A 34 -47.36 -6.00 -27.64
C GLN A 34 -48.51 -5.04 -27.32
N ARG A 35 -49.76 -5.52 -27.28
CA ARG A 35 -50.91 -4.73 -26.81
C ARG A 35 -50.75 -4.28 -25.37
N THR A 36 -50.31 -5.18 -24.50
CA THR A 36 -50.05 -4.87 -23.08
C THR A 36 -48.95 -3.81 -22.96
N GLN A 37 -47.86 -3.95 -23.73
CA GLN A 37 -46.78 -2.96 -23.76
C GLN A 37 -47.26 -1.59 -24.27
N ALA A 38 -48.09 -1.55 -25.31
CA ALA A 38 -48.65 -0.31 -25.84
C ALA A 38 -49.56 0.40 -24.83
N VAL A 39 -50.38 -0.35 -24.08
CA VAL A 39 -51.21 0.19 -22.99
C VAL A 39 -50.33 0.75 -21.86
N LEU A 40 -49.29 0.02 -21.45
CA LEU A 40 -48.34 0.47 -20.43
C LEU A 40 -47.57 1.72 -20.87
N GLN A 41 -47.20 1.82 -22.15
CA GLN A 41 -46.54 3.00 -22.71
C GLN A 41 -47.49 4.20 -22.81
N ALA A 42 -48.75 3.98 -23.19
CA ALA A 42 -49.77 5.02 -23.27
C ALA A 42 -50.15 5.54 -21.88
N GLN A 43 -50.20 4.66 -20.87
CA GLN A 43 -50.44 5.05 -19.46
C GLN A 43 -49.18 5.69 -18.83
N GLY A 44 -47.98 5.26 -19.24
CA GLY A 44 -46.69 5.76 -18.74
C GLY A 44 -46.34 7.20 -19.15
N HIS A 45 -47.07 7.83 -20.07
CA HIS A 45 -46.83 9.23 -20.47
C HIS A 45 -47.48 10.28 -19.57
N THR A 46 -48.27 9.89 -18.55
CA THR A 46 -48.75 10.81 -17.50
C THR A 46 -47.82 10.87 -16.28
N GLN A 47 -46.73 10.10 -16.29
CA GLN A 47 -45.66 10.20 -15.30
C GLN A 47 -44.47 10.96 -15.92
N THR A 48 -44.65 12.28 -16.00
CA THR A 48 -43.59 13.30 -15.92
C THR A 48 -42.16 12.82 -16.21
N GLN A 49 -41.78 12.93 -17.48
CA GLN A 49 -40.40 13.21 -17.85
C GLN A 49 -40.02 14.59 -17.27
N GLY A 50 -39.36 14.57 -16.11
CA GLY A 50 -38.80 15.72 -15.45
C GLY A 50 -37.96 15.22 -14.30
N SER A 51 -36.64 15.21 -14.46
CA SER A 51 -35.70 14.88 -13.39
C SER A 51 -35.75 15.96 -12.29
N SER A 52 -36.81 15.96 -11.48
CA SER A 52 -36.74 16.54 -10.15
C SER A 52 -36.00 15.50 -9.30
N LEU A 53 -34.67 15.59 -9.27
CA LEU A 53 -33.91 14.87 -8.26
C LEU A 53 -34.35 15.49 -6.92
N THR A 54 -35.23 14.79 -6.20
CA THR A 54 -35.66 15.25 -4.89
C THR A 54 -34.43 15.41 -4.00
N LEU A 55 -34.49 16.30 -3.01
CA LEU A 55 -33.40 16.45 -2.04
C LEU A 55 -33.01 15.10 -1.41
N ALA A 56 -33.99 14.22 -1.19
CA ALA A 56 -33.78 12.86 -0.72
C ALA A 56 -32.95 12.01 -1.70
N ASN A 57 -33.26 12.06 -3.00
CA ASN A 57 -32.49 11.33 -4.02
C ASN A 57 -31.06 11.86 -4.15
N MET A 58 -30.85 13.18 -4.05
CA MET A 58 -29.50 13.77 -4.01
C MET A 58 -28.73 13.31 -2.77
N ALA A 59 -29.36 13.37 -1.58
CA ALA A 59 -28.73 12.96 -0.34
C ALA A 59 -28.38 11.45 -0.33
N LEU A 60 -29.24 10.60 -0.88
CA LEU A 60 -28.99 9.17 -1.02
C LEU A 60 -27.88 8.87 -2.03
N GLY A 61 -27.81 9.61 -3.15
CA GLY A 61 -26.71 9.49 -4.10
C GLY A 61 -25.36 9.84 -3.47
N LEU A 62 -25.28 10.98 -2.78
CA LEU A 62 -24.08 11.39 -2.05
C LEU A 62 -23.69 10.39 -0.95
N LEU A 63 -24.67 9.83 -0.23
CA LEU A 63 -24.43 8.78 0.75
C LEU A 63 -23.87 7.52 0.09
N GLY A 64 -24.40 7.14 -1.08
CA GLY A 64 -23.90 6.03 -1.88
C GLY A 64 -22.44 6.23 -2.27
N ASP A 65 -22.10 7.39 -2.81
CA ASP A 65 -20.72 7.72 -3.20
C ASP A 65 -19.77 7.64 -1.99
N LEU A 66 -20.16 8.18 -0.83
CA LEU A 66 -19.36 8.11 0.40
C LEU A 66 -19.20 6.67 0.92
N MET A 67 -20.25 5.87 0.85
CA MET A 67 -20.20 4.46 1.24
C MET A 67 -19.28 3.68 0.31
N ASP A 68 -19.37 3.91 -1.00
CA ASP A 68 -18.54 3.23 -1.98
C ASP A 68 -17.06 3.54 -1.75
N GLU A 69 -16.68 4.79 -1.49
CA GLU A 69 -15.30 5.14 -1.11
C GLU A 69 -14.80 4.37 0.12
N CYS A 70 -15.61 4.30 1.20
CA CYS A 70 -15.27 3.51 2.39
C CYS A 70 -15.18 2.00 2.09
N ILE A 71 -16.03 1.48 1.21
CA ILE A 71 -16.00 0.07 0.80
C ILE A 71 -14.74 -0.21 -0.03
N TYR A 72 -14.35 0.70 -0.92
CA TYR A 72 -13.16 0.57 -1.76
C TYR A 72 -11.87 0.57 -0.94
N ASP A 73 -11.79 1.34 0.16
CA ASP A 73 -10.64 1.31 1.07
C ASP A 73 -10.43 -0.11 1.64
N VAL A 74 -11.48 -0.69 2.22
CA VAL A 74 -11.42 -2.03 2.82
C VAL A 74 -11.18 -3.11 1.75
N LEU A 75 -11.85 -3.01 0.61
CA LEU A 75 -11.67 -3.97 -0.49
C LEU A 75 -10.26 -3.94 -1.05
N SER A 76 -9.68 -2.76 -1.20
CA SER A 76 -8.33 -2.60 -1.75
C SER A 76 -7.28 -3.21 -0.82
N ASP A 77 -7.44 -3.03 0.50
CA ASP A 77 -6.57 -3.65 1.51
C ASP A 77 -6.67 -5.18 1.48
N VAL A 78 -7.89 -5.72 1.50
CA VAL A 78 -8.10 -7.19 1.41
C VAL A 78 -7.57 -7.73 0.08
N HIS A 79 -7.82 -7.04 -1.03
CA HIS A 79 -7.31 -7.45 -2.35
C HIS A 79 -5.79 -7.49 -2.37
N LYS A 80 -5.14 -6.47 -1.79
CA LYS A 80 -3.68 -6.41 -1.67
C LYS A 80 -3.14 -7.56 -0.81
N ASP A 81 -3.74 -7.83 0.35
CA ASP A 81 -3.35 -8.93 1.24
C ASP A 81 -3.50 -10.31 0.58
N VAL A 82 -4.58 -10.48 -0.19
CA VAL A 82 -4.87 -11.68 -0.98
C VAL A 82 -3.93 -11.77 -2.17
N LYS A 83 -3.55 -10.68 -2.83
CA LYS A 83 -2.60 -10.76 -3.95
C LYS A 83 -1.19 -11.08 -3.46
N GLN A 84 -0.74 -10.37 -2.43
CA GLN A 84 0.52 -10.63 -1.73
C GLN A 84 0.58 -12.03 -1.09
N SER A 85 -0.58 -12.68 -0.90
CA SER A 85 -0.73 -14.08 -0.50
C SER A 85 -0.11 -15.07 -1.45
N TYR A 86 -0.34 -14.82 -2.72
CA TYR A 86 -0.06 -15.75 -3.80
C TYR A 86 1.25 -15.38 -4.49
N ASP A 87 1.76 -14.18 -4.22
CA ASP A 87 3.02 -13.69 -4.74
C ASP A 87 4.21 -14.50 -4.18
N ILE A 88 5.04 -15.00 -5.10
CA ILE A 88 6.31 -15.63 -4.76
C ILE A 88 7.31 -14.52 -4.47
N CYS A 89 7.93 -14.58 -3.29
CA CYS A 89 8.92 -13.59 -2.89
C CYS A 89 10.17 -13.68 -3.77
N GLN A 90 10.58 -12.55 -4.35
CA GLN A 90 11.70 -12.47 -5.28
C GLN A 90 13.09 -12.69 -4.63
N ILE A 91 13.17 -12.64 -3.30
CA ILE A 91 14.42 -12.85 -2.54
C ILE A 91 14.60 -14.33 -2.20
N CYS A 92 13.54 -14.97 -1.68
CA CYS A 92 13.57 -16.34 -1.16
C CYS A 92 13.02 -17.39 -2.16
N GLN A 93 12.42 -16.95 -3.28
CA GLN A 93 11.73 -17.77 -4.30
C GLN A 93 10.67 -18.74 -3.75
N THR A 94 10.13 -18.45 -2.57
CA THR A 94 9.07 -19.24 -1.94
C THR A 94 7.88 -18.34 -1.62
N ALA A 95 6.74 -18.93 -1.27
CA ALA A 95 5.57 -18.22 -0.73
C ALA A 95 5.83 -17.76 0.72
N CYS A 96 6.96 -17.09 0.94
CA CYS A 96 7.36 -16.57 2.23
C CYS A 96 6.66 -15.22 2.44
N ARG A 97 5.52 -15.21 3.14
CA ARG A 97 4.87 -13.99 3.69
C ARG A 97 5.68 -13.31 4.81
N TYR A 98 6.96 -13.67 4.92
CA TYR A 98 7.75 -13.56 6.14
C TYR A 98 8.43 -12.21 6.26
N HIS A 99 7.65 -11.13 6.24
CA HIS A 99 8.12 -9.90 6.87
C HIS A 99 7.76 -10.02 8.35
N VAL A 100 8.78 -10.11 9.21
CA VAL A 100 8.57 -10.29 10.64
C VAL A 100 7.97 -9.02 11.23
N GLN A 101 6.71 -9.07 11.69
CA GLN A 101 6.04 -7.94 12.37
C GLN A 101 6.38 -7.84 13.87
N LYS A 102 7.44 -8.52 14.32
CA LYS A 102 7.82 -8.55 15.74
C LYS A 102 8.48 -7.22 16.12
N PRO A 103 8.01 -6.52 17.17
CA PRO A 103 8.66 -5.31 17.65
C PRO A 103 10.11 -5.60 18.10
N GLY A 104 11.04 -4.75 17.68
CA GLY A 104 12.47 -4.88 18.00
C GLY A 104 13.30 -5.74 17.03
N CYS A 105 12.68 -6.28 15.98
CA CYS A 105 13.35 -6.96 14.88
C CYS A 105 13.14 -6.20 13.56
N ASP A 106 14.06 -6.35 12.61
CA ASP A 106 13.87 -5.84 11.25
C ASP A 106 12.85 -6.69 10.46
N ILE A 107 12.55 -6.26 9.23
CA ILE A 107 11.62 -6.95 8.34
C ILE A 107 12.02 -8.40 8.05
N PHE A 108 13.29 -8.78 8.25
CA PHE A 108 13.80 -10.14 8.07
C PHE A 108 13.91 -10.92 9.39
N GLY A 109 13.41 -10.36 10.50
CA GLY A 109 13.45 -10.97 11.82
C GLY A 109 14.79 -10.83 12.54
N LYS A 110 15.76 -10.09 12.01
CA LYS A 110 17.06 -9.89 12.65
C LYS A 110 16.93 -8.82 13.72
N SER A 111 17.43 -9.11 14.91
CA SER A 111 17.51 -8.13 15.99
C SER A 111 18.61 -7.10 15.69
N TYR A 112 18.34 -5.81 15.90
CA TYR A 112 19.37 -4.78 15.83
C TYR A 112 20.35 -4.95 17.00
N ASN A 113 21.61 -5.28 16.70
CA ASN A 113 22.66 -5.45 17.70
C ASN A 113 23.86 -4.55 17.37
N VAL A 114 24.04 -3.50 18.17
CA VAL A 114 25.13 -2.52 18.06
C VAL A 114 26.54 -3.15 18.11
N ASN A 115 26.69 -4.32 18.74
CA ASN A 115 27.97 -4.99 18.90
C ASN A 115 28.39 -5.80 17.65
N ASN A 116 27.44 -6.10 16.76
CA ASN A 116 27.68 -6.88 15.53
C ASN A 116 27.53 -6.03 14.26
N LEU A 117 27.79 -4.71 14.36
CA LEU A 117 27.78 -3.85 13.18
C LEU A 117 29.01 -4.13 12.31
N PRO A 118 28.87 -4.15 10.98
CA PRO A 118 29.97 -4.37 10.06
C PRO A 118 30.98 -3.21 10.08
N SER A 119 32.17 -3.45 9.55
CA SER A 119 33.16 -2.41 9.25
C SER A 119 33.29 -2.25 7.76
N TYR A 120 33.50 -1.02 7.30
CA TYR A 120 33.57 -0.67 5.89
C TYR A 120 34.90 0.01 5.59
N GLU A 121 35.41 -0.21 4.38
CA GLU A 121 36.59 0.46 3.88
C GLU A 121 36.25 1.90 3.48
N CYS A 122 37.02 2.88 3.96
CA CYS A 122 36.86 4.26 3.56
C CYS A 122 37.35 4.48 2.13
N VAL A 123 36.47 4.96 1.26
CA VAL A 123 36.81 5.22 -0.17
C VAL A 123 37.93 6.26 -0.35
N ASN A 124 38.09 7.20 0.59
CA ASN A 124 39.10 8.26 0.49
C ASN A 124 40.49 7.83 1.00
N CYS A 125 40.56 7.09 2.11
CA CYS A 125 41.84 6.74 2.75
C CYS A 125 42.10 5.23 2.88
N GLN A 126 41.22 4.39 2.33
CA GLN A 126 41.31 2.92 2.27
C GLN A 126 41.49 2.24 3.63
N LYS A 127 41.07 2.89 4.72
CA LYS A 127 41.12 2.32 6.07
C LYS A 127 39.81 1.62 6.39
N MET A 128 39.90 0.47 7.05
CA MET A 128 38.73 -0.21 7.63
C MET A 128 38.21 0.58 8.84
N ILE A 129 36.99 1.10 8.74
CA ILE A 129 36.32 1.90 9.76
C ILE A 129 35.03 1.20 10.20
N ALA A 130 34.82 1.06 11.51
CA ALA A 130 33.57 0.53 12.04
C ALA A 130 32.38 1.43 11.67
N SER A 131 31.22 0.85 11.34
CA SER A 131 30.00 1.58 10.97
C SER A 131 29.68 2.74 11.92
N THR A 132 29.79 2.51 13.24
CA THR A 132 29.47 3.50 14.28
C THR A 132 30.39 4.72 14.30
N ARG A 133 31.59 4.62 13.69
CA ARG A 133 32.58 5.71 13.64
C ARG A 133 32.84 6.20 12.22
N TYR A 134 32.08 5.76 11.24
CA TYR A 134 32.26 6.14 9.84
C TYR A 134 31.99 7.64 9.63
N ALA A 135 30.90 8.17 10.19
CA ALA A 135 30.59 9.61 10.14
C ALA A 135 31.68 10.50 10.75
N PRO A 136 32.12 10.33 12.02
CA PRO A 136 33.18 11.16 12.59
C PRO A 136 34.56 10.93 11.93
N HIS A 137 34.74 9.79 11.24
CA HIS A 137 35.90 9.59 10.38
C HIS A 137 35.82 10.48 9.14
N LEU A 138 34.70 10.46 8.39
CA LEU A 138 34.51 11.27 7.18
C LEU A 138 34.71 12.76 7.45
N GLU A 139 34.21 13.27 8.57
CA GLU A 139 34.42 14.66 8.96
C GLU A 139 35.92 15.04 9.02
N LYS A 140 36.76 14.16 9.57
CA LYS A 140 38.22 14.39 9.66
C LYS A 140 38.94 14.08 8.36
N CYS A 141 38.51 13.02 7.67
CA CYS A 141 39.14 12.48 6.47
C CYS A 141 38.92 13.40 5.26
N LEU A 142 37.74 14.02 5.16
CA LEU A 142 37.39 14.99 4.13
C LEU A 142 37.68 16.43 4.57
N GLY A 143 38.17 16.65 5.78
CA GLY A 143 38.48 17.99 6.32
C GLY A 143 37.25 18.87 6.60
N LEU A 144 36.04 18.28 6.62
CA LEU A 144 34.76 18.96 6.84
C LEU A 144 34.52 19.30 8.32
N ALA A 145 35.07 18.54 9.27
CA ALA A 145 35.07 18.91 10.68
C ALA A 145 35.98 20.11 10.88
N GLY A 146 35.37 21.30 10.85
CA GLY A 146 36.04 22.56 11.12
C GLY A 146 36.95 22.48 12.35
N ARG A 147 38.24 22.60 12.10
CA ARG A 147 39.17 23.39 12.90
C ARG A 147 39.21 23.08 14.42
N GLN A 148 39.23 21.82 14.85
CA GLN A 148 39.71 21.55 16.23
C GLN A 148 41.18 21.98 16.35
N SER A 149 41.99 21.75 15.31
CA SER A 149 43.35 22.26 15.20
C SER A 149 43.44 23.78 15.20
N SER A 150 42.59 24.51 14.45
CA SER A 150 42.66 25.98 14.47
C SER A 150 42.10 26.60 15.75
N ARG A 151 41.13 25.96 16.41
CA ARG A 151 40.69 26.38 17.76
C ARG A 151 41.79 26.17 18.80
N VAL A 152 42.53 25.05 18.74
CA VAL A 152 43.70 24.79 19.59
C VAL A 152 44.85 25.75 19.26
N ALA A 153 45.09 26.05 17.98
CA ALA A 153 46.09 27.03 17.55
C ALA A 153 45.75 28.44 18.05
N ASN A 154 44.49 28.89 17.94
CA ASN A 154 44.08 30.21 18.44
C ASN A 154 44.28 30.34 19.96
N ARG A 155 44.04 29.26 20.72
CA ARG A 155 44.32 29.25 22.17
C ARG A 155 45.82 29.34 22.47
N ARG A 156 46.66 28.64 21.70
CA ARG A 156 48.13 28.74 21.84
C ARG A 156 48.67 30.12 21.49
N MET A 157 48.08 30.81 20.50
CA MET A 157 48.49 32.18 20.14
C MET A 157 48.09 33.20 21.21
N VAL A 158 47.00 32.97 21.93
CA VAL A 158 46.55 33.85 23.03
C VAL A 158 47.27 33.51 24.35
N SER A 159 47.86 32.32 24.48
CA SER A 159 48.58 31.85 25.67
C SER A 159 50.10 31.81 25.50
N SER A 160 50.69 32.83 24.87
CA SER A 160 52.15 33.04 24.94
C SER A 160 52.47 33.66 26.31
N PRO A 161 53.31 33.03 27.16
CA PRO A 161 53.59 33.54 28.50
C PRO A 161 54.61 34.67 28.45
N SER A 162 54.23 35.86 28.91
CA SER A 162 55.20 36.82 29.44
C SER A 162 55.79 36.20 30.70
N SER A 163 57.10 36.01 30.68
CA SER A 163 57.89 35.44 31.77
C SER A 163 57.73 36.25 33.06
N SER A 164 57.09 35.66 34.07
CA SER A 164 57.46 35.88 35.47
C SER A 164 57.13 34.61 36.25
N VAL A 165 58.14 34.17 36.99
CA VAL A 165 58.14 33.04 37.92
C VAL A 165 56.99 33.17 38.93
N ASP A 166 56.35 32.06 39.30
CA ASP A 166 56.19 31.69 40.72
C ASP A 166 55.50 30.33 40.94
N TYR A 167 56.13 29.59 41.84
CA TYR A 167 55.70 28.55 42.76
C TYR A 167 54.45 27.68 42.49
N SER A 168 54.73 26.37 42.51
CA SER A 168 53.86 25.20 42.59
C SER A 168 52.69 25.31 43.58
N SER A 169 51.49 24.90 43.16
CA SER A 169 50.52 24.26 44.06
C SER A 169 49.73 23.20 43.32
N ASP A 170 49.86 21.98 43.83
CA ASP A 170 49.12 20.77 43.52
C ASP A 170 47.62 20.95 43.84
N SER A 171 46.75 20.52 42.94
CA SER A 171 45.32 20.28 43.21
C SER A 171 44.72 19.33 42.18
N ASN A 172 44.61 18.09 42.65
CA ASN A 172 43.68 17.02 42.23
C ASN A 172 42.38 17.50 41.56
N ASP A 173 42.05 16.97 40.38
CA ASP A 173 40.67 16.87 39.88
C ASP A 173 40.51 15.61 39.01
N ASP A 174 40.36 14.47 39.68
CA ASP A 174 39.96 13.16 39.13
C ASP A 174 38.52 13.21 38.59
N ARG A 175 38.36 13.63 37.33
CA ARG A 175 37.05 13.62 36.65
C ARG A 175 36.71 12.25 36.08
N LYS A 176 36.33 11.34 36.98
CA LYS A 176 35.63 10.08 36.67
C LYS A 176 34.24 10.39 36.11
N ARG A 177 34.12 10.42 34.78
CA ARG A 177 32.85 10.64 34.07
C ARG A 177 31.93 9.42 34.26
N LYS A 178 30.95 9.55 35.15
CA LYS A 178 29.87 8.56 35.36
C LYS A 178 29.00 8.48 34.10
N LYS A 179 28.84 7.27 33.54
CA LYS A 179 27.84 6.96 32.50
C LYS A 179 26.45 7.00 33.14
N LEU A 180 25.56 7.82 32.60
CA LEU A 180 24.12 7.76 32.90
C LEU A 180 23.47 6.72 31.96
N PRO A 181 22.56 5.87 32.44
CA PRO A 181 21.79 4.97 31.58
C PRO A 181 20.75 5.78 30.81
N SER A 182 20.73 5.67 29.48
CA SER A 182 19.66 6.24 28.66
C SER A 182 18.40 5.39 28.80
N SER A 183 17.46 5.83 29.63
CA SER A 183 16.10 5.32 29.65
C SER A 183 15.41 5.66 28.33
N VAL A 184 14.91 4.62 27.68
CA VAL A 184 14.01 4.68 26.54
C VAL A 184 12.78 5.50 26.90
N SER A 185 12.52 6.59 26.18
CA SER A 185 11.24 7.29 26.22
C SER A 185 10.57 7.10 24.87
N LEU A 186 9.69 6.09 24.79
CA LEU A 186 8.66 6.03 23.76
C LEU A 186 7.83 7.32 23.89
N ARG A 187 7.78 8.13 22.84
CA ARG A 187 6.62 8.97 22.58
C ARG A 187 5.85 8.33 21.44
N VAL A 188 4.75 7.70 21.81
CA VAL A 188 3.63 7.42 20.93
C VAL A 188 2.98 8.78 20.65
N CYS A 189 3.02 9.23 19.40
CA CYS A 189 2.02 10.20 18.95
C CYS A 189 0.83 9.38 18.46
N MET A 190 -0.33 9.65 19.04
CA MET A 190 -1.64 9.28 18.50
C MET A 190 -1.83 9.90 17.11
#